data_AF-A0A956X560-F1
#
_entry.id   AF-A0A956X560-F1
#
_cell.length_a   1.000
_cell.length_b   1.000
_cell.length_c   1.000
_cell.angle_alpha   90.00
_cell.angle_beta   90.00
_cell.angle_gamma   90.00
#
_symmetry.space_group_name_H-M   'P 1'
#
loop_
_entity.id
_entity.type
_entity.pdbx_description
1 polymer ?
#
loop_
_entity_poly.entity_id
_entity_poly.type
_entity_poly.pdbx_seq_one_letter_code
_entity_poly.pdbx_strand_id
1 'polypeptide(L)'
;MMKRTLWLIGMLVVGLLAARPSVQARPAQQALDWRFGVIESYTAPRAANNLGVSWTRARFQWAEVQPDGPGTWKPTVREEQI
;
A
#
# COMPACT_ATOMS: atom_id res chain seq x y z
N MET A 1 30.11 48.19 6.71
CA MET A 1 28.80 47.57 7.00
C MET A 1 28.50 46.36 6.11
N MET A 2 28.71 46.42 4.78
CA MET A 2 28.37 45.34 3.81
C MET A 2 29.10 43.99 4.00
N LYS A 3 30.34 43.97 4.52
CA LYS A 3 31.11 42.73 4.71
C LYS A 3 30.54 41.82 5.81
N ARG A 4 29.91 42.39 6.84
CA ARG A 4 29.31 41.64 7.97
C ARG A 4 27.99 40.98 7.55
N THR A 5 27.19 41.66 6.74
CA THR A 5 25.95 41.12 6.17
C THR A 5 26.22 39.97 5.21
N LEU A 6 27.26 40.06 4.37
CA LEU A 6 27.68 38.96 3.49
C LEU A 6 28.07 37.70 4.27
N TRP A 7 28.75 37.85 5.41
CA TRP A 7 29.16 36.73 6.25
C TRP A 7 27.97 36.03 6.93
N LEU A 8 27.01 36.81 7.41
CA LEU A 8 25.78 36.28 8.02
C LEU A 8 24.91 35.54 7.00
N ILE A 9 24.80 36.06 5.78
CA ILE A 9 24.10 35.38 4.68
C ILE A 9 24.82 34.07 4.33
N GLY A 10 26.15 34.08 4.26
CA GLY A 10 26.94 32.88 4.05
C GLY A 10 26.69 31.81 5.12
N MET A 11 26.70 32.20 6.39
CA MET A 11 26.41 31.28 7.50
C MET A 11 24.98 30.75 7.49
N LEU A 12 24.00 31.60 7.15
CA LEU A 12 22.59 31.20 7.04
C LEU A 12 22.41 30.17 5.92
N VAL A 13 23.03 30.38 4.77
CA VAL A 13 22.98 29.46 3.63
C VAL A 13 23.63 28.12 3.98
N VAL A 14 24.78 28.13 4.67
CA VAL A 14 25.46 26.90 5.13
C VAL A 14 24.60 26.16 6.16
N GLY A 15 23.96 26.87 7.09
CA GLY A 15 23.02 26.28 8.05
C GLY A 15 21.82 25.60 7.37
N LEU A 16 21.23 26.26 6.35
CA LEU A 16 20.13 25.68 5.57
C LEU A 16 20.56 24.46 4.73
N LEU A 17 21.80 24.43 4.25
CA LEU A 17 22.34 23.30 3.48
C LEU A 17 22.63 22.08 4.37
N ALA A 18 23.01 22.30 5.63
CA ALA A 18 23.31 21.23 6.59
C ALA A 18 22.06 20.61 7.25
N ALA A 19 20.95 21.35 7.32
CA ALA A 19 19.69 20.90 7.92
C ALA A 19 18.82 20.02 6.99
N ARG A 20 19.39 19.47 5.91
CA ARG A 20 18.63 18.62 4.98
C ARG A 20 18.23 17.32 5.70
N PRO A 21 16.93 16.99 5.77
CA PRO A 21 16.51 15.70 6.28
C PRO A 21 17.13 14.60 5.42
N SER A 22 17.79 13.64 6.06
CA SER A 22 18.30 12.47 5.37
C SER A 22 17.11 11.65 4.87
N VAL A 23 17.02 11.47 3.55
CA VAL A 23 16.09 10.51 2.97
C VAL A 23 16.62 9.12 3.33
N GLN A 24 16.08 8.54 4.38
CA GLN A 24 16.37 7.15 4.72
C GLN A 24 15.86 6.27 3.59
N ALA A 25 16.76 5.50 2.98
CA ALA A 25 16.38 4.49 2.01
C ALA A 25 15.43 3.51 2.71
N ARG A 26 14.16 3.48 2.25
CA ARG A 26 13.25 2.41 2.66
C ARG A 26 13.83 1.10 2.13
N PRO A 27 13.84 0.01 2.93
CA PRO A 27 14.14 -1.30 2.40
C PRO A 27 13.30 -1.51 1.15
N ALA A 28 13.91 -2.00 0.07
CA ALA A 28 13.15 -2.37 -1.11
C ALA A 28 12.15 -3.45 -0.67
N GLN A 29 10.87 -3.10 -0.59
CA GLN A 29 9.81 -4.09 -0.39
C GLN A 29 9.97 -5.07 -1.55
N GLN A 30 10.24 -6.34 -1.23
CA GLN A 30 10.34 -7.38 -2.25
C GLN A 30 9.04 -7.34 -3.07
N ALA A 31 9.16 -6.97 -4.34
CA ALA A 31 8.00 -6.86 -5.21
C ALA A 31 7.37 -8.25 -5.30
N LEU A 32 6.08 -8.35 -4.96
CA LEU A 32 5.33 -9.59 -5.15
C LEU A 32 5.27 -9.86 -6.65
N ASP A 33 5.58 -11.10 -7.04
CA ASP A 33 5.51 -11.49 -8.45
C ASP A 33 4.04 -11.62 -8.85
N TRP A 34 3.58 -10.69 -9.69
CA TRP A 34 2.19 -10.55 -10.13
C TRP A 34 1.63 -11.81 -10.82
N ARG A 35 2.50 -12.72 -11.27
CA ARG A 35 2.10 -13.97 -11.92
C ARG A 35 1.57 -15.00 -10.92
N PHE A 36 1.91 -14.87 -9.64
CA PHE A 36 1.55 -15.83 -8.60
C PHE A 36 0.43 -15.29 -7.72
N GLY A 37 -0.69 -16.02 -7.72
CA GLY A 37 -1.89 -15.74 -6.94
C GLY A 37 -2.53 -17.01 -6.41
N VAL A 38 -3.46 -16.87 -5.46
CA VAL A 38 -4.26 -17.96 -4.92
C VAL A 38 -5.72 -17.56 -4.93
N ILE A 39 -6.59 -18.48 -5.33
CA ILE A 39 -8.04 -18.25 -5.41
C ILE A 39 -8.64 -18.23 -4.01
N GLU A 40 -9.58 -17.31 -3.76
CA GLU A 40 -10.34 -17.23 -2.51
C GLU A 40 -9.46 -17.16 -1.24
N SER A 41 -8.33 -16.43 -1.33
CA SER A 41 -7.37 -16.23 -0.22
C SER A 41 -7.98 -15.69 1.08
N TYR A 42 -9.13 -15.02 1.02
CA TYR A 42 -9.88 -14.52 2.17
C TYR A 42 -10.32 -15.65 3.13
N THR A 43 -10.33 -16.90 2.68
CA THR A 43 -10.59 -18.08 3.51
C THR A 43 -9.40 -18.46 4.41
N ALA A 44 -8.17 -18.06 4.04
CA ALA A 44 -6.93 -18.33 4.77
C ALA A 44 -5.87 -17.23 4.55
N PRO A 45 -6.14 -15.97 4.94
CA PRO A 45 -5.33 -14.81 4.54
C PRO A 45 -3.88 -14.89 5.04
N ARG A 46 -3.65 -15.45 6.24
CA ARG A 46 -2.30 -15.66 6.77
C ARG A 46 -1.47 -16.62 5.93
N ALA A 47 -2.09 -17.70 5.45
CA ALA A 47 -1.40 -18.68 4.61
C ALA A 47 -1.04 -18.07 3.24
N ALA A 48 -1.97 -17.31 2.64
CA ALA A 48 -1.72 -16.58 1.39
C ALA A 48 -0.57 -15.57 1.55
N ASN A 49 -0.54 -14.82 2.66
CA ASN A 49 0.55 -13.87 2.95
C ASN A 49 1.90 -14.58 3.12
N ASN A 50 1.94 -15.71 3.80
CA ASN A 50 3.16 -16.50 3.96
C ASN A 50 3.69 -17.05 2.62
N LEU A 51 2.81 -17.27 1.64
CA LEU A 51 3.19 -17.67 0.28
C LEU A 51 3.68 -16.50 -0.59
N GLY A 52 3.53 -15.24 -0.15
CA GLY A 52 3.95 -14.07 -0.92
C GLY A 52 3.16 -13.89 -2.21
N VAL A 53 1.87 -14.21 -2.21
CA VAL A 53 1.01 -14.08 -3.39
C VAL A 53 0.60 -12.64 -3.64
N SER A 54 0.44 -12.28 -4.91
CA SER A 54 0.20 -10.90 -5.35
C SER A 54 -1.27 -10.57 -5.61
N TRP A 55 -2.11 -11.60 -5.86
CA TRP A 55 -3.52 -11.43 -6.16
C TRP A 55 -4.36 -12.61 -5.68
N THR A 56 -5.67 -12.35 -5.59
CA THR A 56 -6.71 -13.34 -5.33
C THR A 56 -7.91 -13.09 -6.23
N ARG A 57 -8.71 -14.13 -6.45
CA ARG A 57 -10.01 -13.99 -7.11
C ARG A 57 -11.09 -14.31 -6.10
N ALA A 58 -11.96 -13.35 -5.84
CA ALA A 58 -13.23 -13.57 -5.15
C ALA A 58 -14.29 -13.98 -6.17
N ARG A 59 -15.19 -14.87 -5.77
CA ARG A 59 -16.26 -15.39 -6.61
C ARG A 59 -17.60 -15.02 -6.00
N PHE A 60 -18.48 -14.47 -6.83
CA PHE A 60 -19.84 -14.10 -6.48
C PHE A 60 -20.78 -14.91 -7.37
N GLN A 61 -21.37 -15.96 -6.82
CA GLN A 61 -22.31 -16.79 -7.57
C GLN A 61 -23.66 -16.09 -7.63
N TRP A 62 -24.14 -15.78 -8.83
CA TRP A 62 -25.38 -15.04 -9.01
C TRP A 62 -26.57 -15.63 -8.24
N ALA A 63 -26.76 -16.95 -8.31
CA ALA A 63 -27.85 -17.64 -7.64
C ALA A 63 -27.78 -17.58 -6.10
N GLU A 64 -26.58 -17.39 -5.53
CA GLU A 64 -26.37 -17.25 -4.08
C GLU A 64 -26.50 -15.79 -3.64
N VAL A 65 -25.96 -14.87 -4.45
CA VAL A 65 -25.85 -13.46 -4.12
C VAL A 65 -27.14 -12.70 -4.43
N GLN A 66 -27.97 -13.19 -5.35
CA GLN A 66 -29.24 -12.56 -5.69
C GLN A 66 -30.35 -13.63 -5.91
N PRO A 67 -30.71 -14.41 -4.87
CA PRO A 67 -31.67 -15.51 -5.00
C PRO A 67 -33.11 -15.02 -5.18
N ASP A 68 -33.45 -13.86 -4.59
CA ASP A 68 -34.84 -13.39 -4.48
C ASP A 68 -35.21 -12.36 -5.57
N GLY A 69 -34.32 -12.12 -6.55
CA GLY A 69 -34.55 -11.23 -7.69
C GLY A 69 -33.94 -9.83 -7.56
N PRO A 70 -34.28 -8.89 -8.47
CA PRO A 70 -33.76 -7.52 -8.49
C PRO A 70 -33.80 -6.82 -7.12
N GLY A 71 -32.69 -6.20 -6.71
CA GLY A 71 -32.61 -5.44 -5.45
C GLY A 71 -32.32 -6.25 -4.18
N THR A 72 -32.15 -7.57 -4.27
CA THR A 72 -31.97 -8.46 -3.09
C THR A 72 -30.53 -8.96 -2.94
N TRP A 73 -29.55 -8.07 -3.12
CA TRP A 73 -28.13 -8.42 -3.03
C TRP A 73 -27.73 -8.89 -1.62
N LYS A 74 -27.20 -10.11 -1.52
CA LYS A 74 -26.71 -10.78 -0.31
C LYS A 74 -25.27 -11.24 -0.53
N PRO A 75 -24.25 -10.46 -0.18
CA PRO A 75 -22.86 -10.84 -0.43
C PRO A 75 -22.47 -12.01 0.48
N THR A 76 -21.86 -13.04 -0.10
CA THR A 76 -21.30 -14.18 0.65
C THR A 76 -19.91 -13.90 1.22
N VAL A 77 -19.22 -12.88 0.69
CA VAL A 77 -17.93 -12.39 1.17
C VAL A 77 -18.10 -10.94 1.59
N ARG A 78 -17.61 -10.60 2.79
CA ARG A 78 -17.70 -9.24 3.33
C ARG A 78 -16.49 -8.41 2.89
N GLU A 79 -16.67 -7.09 2.84
CA GLU A 79 -15.61 -6.14 2.43
C GLU A 79 -14.37 -6.27 3.30
N GLU A 80 -14.54 -6.49 4.61
CA GLU A 80 -13.41 -6.61 5.55
C GLU A 80 -12.58 -7.89 5.37
N GLN A 81 -13.04 -8.83 4.55
CA GLN A 81 -12.35 -10.08 4.28
C GLN A 81 -11.40 -10.00 3.08
N ILE A 82 -11.49 -8.96 2.24
CA ILE A 82 -10.78 -8.83 0.96
C ILE A 82 -9.78 -7.68 0.94
#